data_AF-A0A966K311-F1
#
_entry.id   AF-A0A966K311-F1
#
_cell.length_a   1.000
_cell.length_b   1.000
_cell.length_c   1.000
_cell.angle_alpha   90.00
_cell.angle_beta   90.00
_cell.angle_gamma   90.00
#
_symmetry.space_group_name_H-M   'P 1'
#
loop_
_entity.id
_entity.type
_entity.pdbx_description
1 polymer ?
#
loop_
_entity_poly.entity_id
_entity_poly.type
_entity_poly.pdbx_seq_one_letter_code
_entity_poly.pdbx_strand_id
1 'polypeptide(L)'
;MNTFKKTTLALAISALAGGAMAQSAPAPAPEPEKSPITANVTITNDYRYRGISQSNFQPAIQGGFDYAHESGFYIGNWNSSI
;
A
#
# COMPACT_ATOMS: atom_id res chain seq x y z
N MET A 1 -31.10 5.01 -34.96
CA MET A 1 -30.14 5.90 -34.25
C MET A 1 -29.61 6.93 -35.24
N ASN A 2 -30.13 8.16 -35.20
CA ASN A 2 -29.98 9.17 -36.26
C ASN A 2 -28.52 9.60 -36.44
N THR A 3 -28.09 9.76 -37.69
CA THR A 3 -26.71 10.06 -38.12
C THR A 3 -26.05 11.20 -37.35
N PHE A 4 -26.83 12.24 -36.97
CA PHE A 4 -26.39 13.35 -36.12
C PHE A 4 -25.80 12.91 -34.77
N LYS A 5 -26.36 11.88 -34.12
CA LYS A 5 -25.83 11.36 -32.84
C LYS A 5 -24.50 10.64 -33.03
N LYS A 6 -24.25 10.07 -34.20
CA LYS A 6 -22.99 9.38 -34.54
C LYS A 6 -21.87 10.38 -34.81
N THR A 7 -22.17 11.50 -35.46
CA THR A 7 -21.18 12.57 -35.72
C THR A 7 -20.79 13.32 -34.46
N THR A 8 -21.73 13.58 -33.54
CA THR A 8 -21.42 14.20 -32.23
C THR A 8 -20.59 13.26 -31.36
N LEU A 9 -20.86 11.96 -31.38
CA LEU A 9 -20.07 10.97 -30.64
C LEU A 9 -18.65 10.82 -31.20
N ALA A 10 -18.47 10.89 -32.53
CA ALA A 10 -17.16 10.84 -33.17
C ALA A 10 -16.28 12.06 -32.82
N LEU A 11 -16.87 13.26 -32.76
CA LEU A 11 -16.14 14.50 -32.41
C LEU A 11 -15.74 14.52 -30.91
N ALA A 12 -16.54 13.91 -30.05
CA ALA A 12 -16.23 13.76 -28.62
C ALA A 12 -15.06 12.80 -28.37
N ILE A 13 -14.90 11.76 -29.20
CA ILE A 13 -13.79 10.79 -29.08
C ILE A 13 -12.45 11.41 -29.52
N SER A 14 -12.44 12.29 -30.53
CA SER A 14 -11.22 12.98 -30.97
C SER A 14 -10.70 14.03 -29.98
N ALA A 15 -11.56 14.60 -29.14
CA ALA A 15 -11.17 15.61 -28.15
C ALA A 15 -10.47 15.02 -26.91
N LEU A 16 -10.57 13.70 -26.69
CA LEU A 16 -9.90 13.01 -25.59
C LEU A 16 -8.47 12.54 -25.93
N ALA A 17 -8.03 12.72 -27.18
CA ALA A 17 -6.69 12.37 -27.65
C ALA A 17 -5.64 13.48 -27.40
N GLY A 18 -5.81 14.25 -26.32
CA GLY A 18 -4.79 15.18 -25.85
C GLY A 18 -3.50 14.40 -25.58
N GLY A 19 -2.45 14.71 -26.34
CA GLY A 19 -1.19 13.96 -26.34
C GLY A 19 -0.62 13.77 -24.95
N ALA A 20 -0.19 12.54 -24.66
CA ALA A 20 0.62 12.25 -23.49
C ALA A 20 1.92 13.06 -23.59
N MET A 21 2.00 14.17 -22.86
CA MET A 21 3.25 14.90 -22.71
C MET A 21 4.16 14.02 -21.86
N ALA A 22 5.28 13.57 -22.42
CA ALA A 22 6.37 12.98 -21.66
C ALA A 22 7.03 14.09 -20.84
N GLN A 23 6.43 14.41 -19.69
CA GLN A 23 7.06 15.32 -18.74
C GLN A 23 8.27 14.58 -18.14
N SER A 24 9.49 15.05 -18.42
CA SER A 24 10.68 14.56 -17.73
C SER A 24 10.45 14.72 -16.23
N ALA A 25 10.32 13.60 -15.54
CA ALA A 25 10.37 13.60 -14.09
C ALA A 25 11.72 14.19 -13.67
N PRO A 26 11.77 15.13 -12.71
CA PRO A 26 13.02 15.54 -12.09
C PRO A 26 13.78 14.28 -11.67
N ALA A 27 15.10 14.26 -11.86
CA ALA A 27 15.93 13.19 -11.34
C ALA A 27 15.60 13.01 -9.85
N PRO A 28 15.31 11.78 -9.38
CA PRO A 28 15.03 11.55 -7.97
C PRO A 28 16.17 12.17 -7.16
N ALA A 29 15.82 13.06 -6.23
CA ALA A 29 16.77 13.44 -5.20
C ALA A 29 17.26 12.15 -4.53
N PRO A 30 18.54 12.05 -4.12
CA PRO A 30 19.04 10.86 -3.44
C PRO A 30 18.09 10.57 -2.28
N GLU A 31 17.40 9.42 -2.37
CA GLU A 31 16.52 8.99 -1.29
C GLU A 31 17.39 8.82 -0.04
N PRO A 32 16.96 9.34 1.12
CA PRO A 32 17.68 9.08 2.35
C PRO A 32 17.78 7.56 2.52
N GLU A 33 18.95 7.06 2.93
CA GLU A 33 19.16 5.64 3.18
C GLU A 33 18.04 5.12 4.09
N LYS A 34 17.13 4.33 3.51
CA LYS A 34 15.98 3.82 4.24
C LYS A 34 16.50 2.70 5.11
N SER A 35 16.24 2.78 6.41
CA SER A 35 16.58 1.69 7.33
C SER A 35 16.01 0.37 6.76
N PRO A 36 16.82 -0.68 6.61
CA PRO A 36 16.32 -1.99 6.19
C PRO A 36 15.47 -2.65 7.28
N ILE A 37 15.46 -2.09 8.50
CA ILE A 37 14.68 -2.56 9.64
C ILE A 37 13.42 -1.72 9.79
N THR A 38 12.27 -2.37 9.88
CA THR A 38 10.99 -1.78 10.29
C THR A 38 10.46 -2.46 11.55
N ALA A 39 9.68 -1.73 12.34
CA ALA A 39 9.11 -2.22 13.59
C ALA A 39 7.69 -1.69 13.81
N ASN A 40 6.87 -2.46 14.49
CA ASN A 40 5.52 -2.05 14.89
C ASN A 40 5.19 -2.48 16.32
N VAL A 41 4.32 -1.72 16.96
CA VAL A 41 3.75 -2.03 18.28
C VAL A 41 2.26 -1.73 18.28
N THR A 42 1.49 -2.55 18.99
CA THR A 42 0.04 -2.43 19.11
C THR A 42 -0.39 -2.83 20.51
N ILE A 43 -1.32 -2.06 21.07
CA ILE A 43 -2.04 -2.39 22.30
C ILE A 43 -3.50 -2.60 21.89
N THR A 44 -4.06 -3.76 22.22
CA THR A 44 -5.47 -4.09 21.99
C THR A 44 -6.16 -4.44 23.30
N ASN A 45 -7.48 -4.25 23.39
CA ASN A 45 -8.26 -4.65 24.57
C ASN A 45 -8.48 -6.17 24.66
N ASP A 46 -8.55 -6.86 23.51
CA ASP A 46 -8.75 -8.29 23.34
C ASP A 46 -8.11 -8.68 22.01
N TYR A 47 -7.17 -9.62 22.04
CA TYR A 47 -6.57 -10.16 20.82
C TYR A 47 -7.42 -11.32 20.32
N ARG A 48 -8.05 -11.18 19.15
CA ARG A 48 -8.93 -12.21 18.57
C ARG A 48 -8.36 -12.80 17.29
N TYR A 49 -8.23 -14.12 17.25
CA TYR A 49 -7.90 -14.88 16.05
C TYR A 49 -9.14 -15.64 15.56
N ARG A 50 -9.57 -15.36 14.32
CA ARG A 50 -10.78 -15.98 13.71
C ARG A 50 -12.02 -15.87 14.60
N GLY A 51 -12.17 -14.76 15.31
CA GLY A 51 -13.28 -14.49 16.23
C GLY A 51 -13.12 -15.06 17.64
N ILE A 52 -12.07 -15.82 17.94
CA ILE A 52 -11.81 -16.43 19.25
C ILE A 52 -10.78 -15.58 20.01
N SER A 53 -11.09 -15.17 21.25
CA SER A 53 -10.13 -14.48 22.11
C SER A 53 -8.92 -15.37 22.37
N GLN A 54 -7.73 -14.83 22.13
CA GLN A 54 -6.43 -15.43 22.46
C GLN A 54 -5.96 -14.92 23.82
N SER A 55 -6.31 -13.68 24.19
CA SER A 55 -5.88 -13.03 25.43
C SER A 55 -6.87 -13.15 26.59
N ASN A 56 -7.82 -14.10 26.54
CA ASN A 56 -8.83 -14.31 27.58
C ASN A 56 -9.62 -13.02 27.94
N PHE A 57 -9.97 -12.22 26.94
CA PHE A 57 -10.63 -10.91 27.07
C PHE A 57 -9.84 -9.89 27.89
N GLN A 58 -8.52 -10.08 28.04
CA GLN A 58 -7.61 -9.13 28.68
C GLN A 58 -6.81 -8.36 27.64
N PRO A 59 -6.32 -7.15 27.96
CA PRO A 59 -5.45 -6.39 27.07
C PRO A 59 -4.20 -7.17 26.67
N ALA A 60 -3.78 -7.02 25.42
CA ALA A 60 -2.58 -7.66 24.89
C ALA A 60 -1.68 -6.65 24.17
N ILE A 61 -0.37 -6.86 24.31
CA ILE A 61 0.64 -6.14 23.55
C ILE A 61 1.09 -7.04 22.40
N GLN A 62 1.22 -6.46 21.22
CA GLN A 62 1.61 -7.13 20.00
C GLN A 62 2.65 -6.29 19.28
N GLY A 63 3.53 -6.94 18.53
CA GLY A 63 4.56 -6.23 17.79
C GLY A 63 5.41 -7.16 16.96
N GLY A 64 6.26 -6.54 16.16
CA GLY A 64 7.14 -7.25 15.26
C GLY A 64 8.28 -6.38 14.76
N PHE A 65 9.23 -7.06 14.15
CA PHE A 65 10.37 -6.48 13.47
C PHE A 65 10.54 -7.20 12.14
N ASP A 66 10.81 -6.43 11.09
CA ASP A 66 11.13 -6.94 9.77
C ASP A 66 12.47 -6.39 9.30
N TYR A 67 13.23 -7.21 8.60
CA TYR A 67 14.45 -6.83 7.89
C TYR A 67 14.26 -7.09 6.39
N ALA A 68 14.43 -6.06 5.57
CA ALA A 68 14.36 -6.10 4.12
C ALA A 68 15.72 -5.71 3.52
N HIS A 69 16.43 -6.69 2.95
CA HIS A 69 17.71 -6.46 2.28
C HIS A 69 17.48 -5.97 0.85
N GLU A 70 18.39 -5.13 0.34
CA GLU A 70 18.32 -4.56 -1.02
C GLU A 70 18.29 -5.63 -2.12
N SER A 71 18.82 -6.83 -1.86
CA SER A 71 18.72 -7.99 -2.78
C SER A 71 17.30 -8.52 -2.99
N GLY A 72 16.33 -8.09 -2.19
CA GLY A 72 14.96 -8.62 -2.15
C GLY A 72 14.75 -9.74 -1.11
N PHE A 73 15.80 -10.23 -0.45
CA PHE A 73 15.66 -11.10 0.72
C PHE A 73 15.00 -10.33 1.88
N TYR A 74 14.04 -10.97 2.56
CA TYR A 74 13.40 -10.41 3.74
C TYR A 74 13.17 -11.48 4.81
N ILE A 75 13.22 -11.08 6.06
CA ILE A 75 12.88 -11.92 7.22
C ILE A 75 12.19 -11.07 8.27
N GLY A 76 11.21 -11.64 8.94
CA GLY A 76 10.43 -10.92 9.93
C GLY A 76 9.95 -11.82 11.04
N ASN A 77 9.59 -11.17 12.13
CA ASN A 77 9.05 -11.78 13.33
C ASN A 77 7.83 -10.99 13.77
N TRP A 78 6.78 -11.72 14.15
CA TRP A 78 5.64 -11.16 14.85
C TRP A 78 5.32 -11.99 16.09
N ASN A 79 5.04 -11.32 17.20
CA ASN A 79 4.65 -11.96 18.47
C ASN A 79 3.53 -11.19 19.18
N SER A 80 2.88 -11.88 20.12
CA SER A 80 1.97 -11.32 21.11
C SER A 80 2.47 -11.67 22.52
N SER A 81 1.90 -11.02 23.54
CA SER A 81 2.08 -11.36 24.95
C SER A 81 1.39 -12.68 25.38
N ILE A 82 0.82 -13.43 24.43
CA ILE A 82 0.10 -14.70 24.60
C ILE A 82 0.88 -15.82 23.91
#